data_AF-A0A6G9N759-F1
#
_entry.id   AF-A0A6G9N759-F1
#
_cell.length_a   1.000
_cell.length_b   1.000
_cell.length_c   1.000
_cell.angle_alpha   90.00
_cell.angle_beta   90.00
_cell.angle_gamma   90.00
#
_symmetry.space_group_name_H-M   'P 1'
#
loop_
_entity.id
_entity.type
_entity.pdbx_description
1 polymer ?
#
loop_
_entity_poly.entity_id
_entity_poly.type
_entity_poly.pdbx_seq_one_letter_code
_entity_poly.pdbx_strand_id
1 'polypeptide(L)' 'MSDTTNTDAPKSEPGRARALLSTADMKLLRRALESHARTTEDREELAKINALHHRLGTYVPSTE' A
#
# COMPACT_ATOMS: atom_id res chain seq x y z
N MET A 1 41.46 -23.54 18.97
CA MET A 1 40.85 -22.32 18.42
C MET A 1 39.70 -22.78 17.55
N SER A 2 38.47 -22.54 18.00
CA SER A 2 37.25 -23.07 17.38
C SER A 2 36.75 -22.07 16.35
N ASP A 3 36.78 -22.47 15.07
CA ASP A 3 36.24 -21.67 13.97
C ASP A 3 34.71 -21.66 14.01
N THR A 4 34.18 -20.46 13.86
CA THR A 4 32.78 -20.07 14.03
C THR A 4 31.92 -20.66 12.90
N THR A 5 30.82 -21.31 13.28
CA THR A 5 29.79 -21.81 12.35
C THR A 5 29.16 -20.66 11.56
N ASN A 6 29.43 -20.62 10.27
CA ASN A 6 28.78 -19.74 9.30
C ASN A 6 27.34 -20.23 9.07
N THR A 7 26.36 -19.57 9.70
CA THR A 7 24.94 -19.83 9.48
C THR A 7 24.53 -19.33 8.10
N ASP A 8 24.59 -20.22 7.12
CA ASP A 8 23.98 -20.02 5.79
C ASP A 8 22.45 -20.17 5.94
N ALA A 9 21.79 -19.06 6.29
CA ALA A 9 20.34 -19.00 6.25
C ALA A 9 19.90 -18.98 4.78
N PRO A 10 19.05 -19.94 4.33
CA PRO A 10 18.57 -19.94 2.96
C PRO A 10 17.79 -18.63 2.73
N LYS A 11 18.30 -17.81 1.79
CA LYS A 11 17.59 -16.63 1.29
C LYS A 11 16.33 -17.11 0.60
N SER A 12 15.23 -17.20 1.34
CA SER A 12 13.89 -17.37 0.77
C SER A 12 13.70 -16.27 -0.26
N GLU A 13 13.74 -16.61 -1.54
CA GLU A 13 13.44 -15.66 -2.60
C GLU A 13 12.07 -15.04 -2.29
N PRO A 14 11.93 -13.70 -2.33
CA PRO A 14 10.65 -13.08 -2.07
C PRO A 14 9.65 -13.66 -3.06
N GLY A 15 8.71 -14.47 -2.55
CA GLY A 15 7.71 -15.14 -3.35
C GLY A 15 7.03 -14.12 -4.25
N ARG A 16 7.04 -14.39 -5.57
CA ARG A 16 6.55 -13.52 -6.65
C ARG A 16 5.40 -12.66 -6.14
N ALA A 17 5.65 -11.37 -5.90
CA ALA A 17 4.64 -10.47 -5.38
C ALA A 17 3.44 -10.53 -6.34
N ARG A 18 2.30 -11.03 -5.87
CA ARG A 18 1.04 -10.93 -6.62
C ARG A 18 0.87 -9.45 -6.91
N ALA A 19 0.57 -9.06 -8.14
CA ALA A 19 0.44 -7.64 -8.48
C ALA A 19 -0.63 -6.99 -7.58
N LEU A 20 -0.17 -6.27 -6.55
CA LEU A 20 -0.96 -5.64 -5.51
C LEU A 20 -1.38 -4.27 -6.04
N LEU A 21 -2.34 -4.22 -6.97
CA LEU A 21 -2.91 -3.00 -7.58
C LEU A 21 -1.89 -2.06 -8.24
N SER A 22 -2.17 -1.64 -9.47
CA SER A 22 -1.32 -0.68 -10.18
C SER A 22 -1.48 0.74 -9.63
N THR A 23 -0.56 1.63 -9.99
CA THR A 23 -0.70 3.07 -9.72
C THR A 23 -1.95 3.67 -10.37
N ALA A 24 -2.41 3.11 -11.50
CA ALA A 24 -3.65 3.52 -12.14
C ALA A 24 -4.86 3.14 -11.27
N ASP A 25 -4.86 1.93 -10.71
CA ASP A 25 -5.93 1.48 -9.81
C ASP A 25 -5.98 2.33 -8.54
N MET A 26 -4.83 2.68 -7.97
CA MET A 26 -4.77 3.58 -6.81
C MET A 26 -5.35 4.96 -7.12
N LYS A 27 -5.11 5.50 -8.32
CA LYS A 27 -5.74 6.75 -8.76
C LYS A 27 -7.26 6.62 -8.90
N LEU A 28 -7.75 5.48 -9.40
CA LEU A 28 -9.19 5.20 -9.52
C LEU A 28 -9.86 5.10 -8.15
N LEU A 29 -9.24 4.39 -7.19
CA LEU A 29 -9.73 4.26 -5.83
C LEU A 29 -9.85 5.62 -5.13
N ARG A 30 -8.86 6.51 -5.30
CA ARG A 30 -8.94 7.88 -4.75
C ARG A 30 -10.13 8.68 -5.30
N ARG A 31 -10.34 8.62 -6.62
CA ARG A 31 -11.49 9.30 -7.26
C ARG A 31 -12.83 8.76 -6.77
N ALA A 32 -12.92 7.45 -6.53
CA ALA A 32 -14.12 6.84 -5.98
C ALA A 32 -14.40 7.33 -4.54
N LEU A 33 -13.37 7.40 -3.70
CA LEU A 33 -13.48 7.93 -2.33
C LEU A 33 -13.86 9.42 -2.32
N GLU A 34 -13.27 10.24 -3.19
CA GLU A 34 -13.63 11.65 -3.32
C GLU A 34 -15.08 11.82 -3.77
N SER A 35 -15.55 10.98 -4.70
CA SER A 35 -16.95 11.00 -5.13
C SER A 35 -17.89 10.59 -4.01
N HIS A 36 -17.52 9.58 -3.24
CA HIS A 36 -18.34 9.10 -2.14
C HIS A 36 -18.41 10.14 -1.01
N ALA A 37 -17.28 10.76 -0.65
CA ALA A 37 -17.22 11.82 0.36
C ALA A 37 -18.17 12.99 0.03
N ARG A 38 -18.33 13.37 -1.24
CA ARG A 38 -19.27 14.45 -1.64
C ARG A 38 -20.75 14.13 -1.37
N THR A 39 -21.10 12.84 -1.30
CA THR A 39 -22.47 12.37 -1.10
C THR A 39 -22.73 11.88 0.33
N THR A 40 -21.70 11.81 1.17
CA THR A 40 -21.81 11.30 2.54
C THR A 40 -22.02 12.45 3.52
N GLU A 41 -23.14 12.41 4.24
CA GLU A 41 -23.49 13.42 5.26
C GLU A 41 -23.06 13.00 6.67
N ASP A 42 -22.80 11.71 6.88
CA ASP A 42 -22.33 11.18 8.15
C ASP A 42 -20.87 11.55 8.41
N ARG A 43 -20.67 12.31 9.50
CA ARG A 43 -19.37 12.80 9.93
C ARG A 43 -18.39 11.68 10.30
N GLU A 44 -18.86 10.57 10.85
CA GLU A 44 -18.02 9.42 11.20
C GLU A 44 -17.54 8.68 9.93
N GLU A 45 -18.45 8.49 8.97
CA GLU A 45 -18.10 7.89 7.68
C GLU A 45 -17.16 8.79 6.87
N LEU A 46 -17.35 10.10 6.89
CA LEU A 46 -16.40 11.04 6.28
C LEU A 46 -15.00 10.92 6.89
N ALA A 47 -14.87 10.70 8.20
CA ALA A 47 -13.58 10.50 8.85
C ALA A 47 -12.90 9.20 8.36
N LYS A 48 -13.66 8.11 8.20
CA LYS A 48 -13.16 6.84 7.65
C LYS A 48 -12.71 6.97 6.20
N ILE A 49 -13.49 7.67 5.36
CA ILE A 49 -13.16 7.94 3.96
C ILE A 49 -11.87 8.76 3.85
N ASN A 50 -11.73 9.82 4.64
CA ASN A 50 -10.52 10.65 4.64
C ASN A 50 -9.29 9.87 5.11
N ALA A 51 -9.42 9.07 6.18
CA ALA A 51 -8.33 8.21 6.65
C ALA A 51 -7.88 7.21 5.58
N LEU A 52 -8.83 6.63 4.82
CA LEU A 52 -8.51 5.72 3.73
C LEU A 52 -7.88 6.45 2.53
N HIS A 53 -8.39 7.63 2.17
CA HIS A 53 -7.81 8.45 1.09
C HIS A 53 -6.36 8.81 1.36
N HIS A 54 -6.02 9.20 2.60
CA HIS A 54 -4.65 9.47 3.01
C HIS A 54 -3.75 8.22 2.98
N ARG A 55 -4.26 7.05 3.41
CA ARG A 55 -3.50 5.78 3.33
C ARG A 55 -3.19 5.37 1.88
N LEU A 56 -3.93 5.89 0.90
CA LEU A 56 -3.70 5.66 -0.52
C LEU A 56 -2.74 6.70 -1.17
N GLY A 57 -2.12 7.61 -0.39
CA GLY A 57 -0.97 8.43 -0.80
C GLY A 57 0.24 8.16 0.10
N THR A 58 1.49 8.01 -0.35
CA THR A 58 2.19 8.42 -1.58
C THR A 58 2.94 7.21 -2.16
N TYR A 59 2.71 6.86 -3.44
CA TYR A 59 3.68 6.05 -4.19
C TYR A 59 4.49 7.02 -5.05
N VAL A 60 5.69 7.37 -4.57
CA VAL A 60 6.71 7.92 -5.45
C VAL A 60 7.14 6.71 -6.29
N PRO A 61 6.93 6.71 -7.62
CA PRO A 61 7.50 5.65 -8.44
C PRO A 61 9.00 5.67 -8.15
N SER A 62 9.57 4.53 -7.76
CA SER A 62 11.02 4.37 -7.80
C SER A 62 11.41 4.69 -9.24
N THR A 63 11.94 5.89 -9.46
CA THR A 63 12.62 6.24 -10.70
C THR A 63 13.83 5.32 -10.74
N GLU A 64 13.80 4.34 -11.64
CA GLU A 64 15.01 3.72 -12.17
C GLU A 64 15.90 4.79 -12.84
#